data_AF-A0A0R3WTV1-F1
#
_entry.id   AF-A0A0R3WTV1-F1
#
_cell.length_a   1.000
_cell.length_b   1.000
_cell.length_c   1.000
_cell.angle_alpha   90.00
_cell.angle_beta   90.00
_cell.angle_gamma   90.00
#
_symmetry.space_group_name_H-M   'P 1'
#
loop_
_entity.id
_entity.type
_entity.pdbx_description
1 polymer ?
#
loop_
_entity_poly.entity_id
_entity_poly.type
_entity_poly.pdbx_seq_one_letter_code
_entity_poly.pdbx_strand_id
1 'polypeptide(L)'
;MVSRKAALAHCRALTAACHYSEGDVMVCVVDCRREAGLWHAALSSVFNGMHVVFVPFNVLQMDPGSWIRMVTKYRASVAIVKSRDLHWALLAEREHPYCNLSSLRALLVTDGHNPWSLNSCDLFAAKFKTRGLNPNAICPIAGSSETLTLSLRRPIPTSSTTAPSTGGLFGLHSNGAPRGAPVLPTTNNASPQHTAPSSSPAAAAARGIISIHALSYGVIRVDSEDSFTSLTLQDCGQVLPGAAMVVVSLGPKPTVCQTDEVGELCIAADYVGTGYWGLRGQTGSHFCVQPIHEDGRPVVINTNAAAVPATAGALHMH
;
A
#
# COMPACT_ATOMS: atom_id res chain seq x y z
N MET A 1 21.45 -5.52 -2.92
CA MET A 1 22.18 -6.07 -1.74
C MET A 1 21.54 -5.50 -0.50
N VAL A 2 21.07 -6.35 0.41
CA VAL A 2 20.40 -5.92 1.65
C VAL A 2 21.24 -6.34 2.84
N SER A 3 21.60 -5.40 3.70
CA SER A 3 22.38 -5.69 4.91
C SER A 3 21.48 -6.28 6.01
N ARG A 4 22.07 -6.99 6.98
CA ARG A 4 21.32 -7.47 8.16
C ARG A 4 20.68 -6.31 8.93
N LYS A 5 21.36 -5.17 9.04
CA LYS A 5 20.82 -3.96 9.68
C LYS A 5 19.58 -3.45 8.95
N ALA A 6 19.64 -3.38 7.63
CA ALA A 6 18.51 -2.95 6.79
C ALA A 6 17.31 -3.91 6.92
N ALA A 7 17.55 -5.22 6.86
CA ALA A 7 16.49 -6.22 7.05
C ALA A 7 15.81 -6.12 8.43
N LEU A 8 16.58 -5.91 9.51
CA LEU A 8 16.03 -5.72 10.85
C LEU A 8 15.29 -4.39 11.01
N ALA A 9 15.80 -3.32 10.41
CA ALA A 9 15.11 -2.02 10.37
C ALA A 9 13.75 -2.16 9.66
N HIS A 10 13.71 -2.92 8.54
CA HIS A 10 12.48 -3.22 7.83
C HIS A 10 11.48 -4.00 8.66
N CYS A 11 11.93 -5.06 9.35
CA CYS A 11 11.07 -5.85 10.23
C CYS A 11 10.41 -4.97 11.32
N ARG A 12 11.16 -4.03 11.90
CA ARG A 12 10.62 -3.06 12.86
C ARG A 12 9.59 -2.12 12.23
N ALA A 13 9.90 -1.59 11.04
CA ALA A 13 9.00 -0.72 10.29
C ALA A 13 7.68 -1.43 9.96
N LEU A 14 7.76 -2.67 9.48
CA LEU A 14 6.59 -3.53 9.20
C LEU A 14 5.79 -3.86 10.47
N THR A 15 6.47 -4.17 11.57
CA THR A 15 5.83 -4.43 12.86
C THR A 15 4.98 -3.23 13.29
N ALA A 16 5.56 -2.03 13.23
CA ALA A 16 4.88 -0.80 13.58
C ALA A 16 3.70 -0.47 12.64
N ALA A 17 3.89 -0.63 11.33
CA ALA A 17 2.86 -0.28 10.34
C ALA A 17 1.72 -1.29 10.24
N CYS A 18 2.03 -2.59 10.37
CA CYS A 18 1.05 -3.67 10.28
C CYS A 18 0.46 -4.05 11.65
N HIS A 19 0.99 -3.51 12.75
CA HIS A 19 0.65 -3.93 14.12
C HIS A 19 0.82 -5.45 14.30
N TYR A 20 1.95 -6.01 13.86
CA TYR A 20 2.22 -7.44 14.07
C TYR A 20 2.45 -7.75 15.55
N SER A 21 1.97 -8.91 15.97
CA SER A 21 2.05 -9.40 17.34
C SER A 21 2.23 -10.92 17.36
N GLU A 22 2.74 -11.47 18.47
CA GLU A 22 2.96 -12.91 18.66
C GLU A 22 1.67 -13.74 18.48
N GLY A 23 0.51 -13.16 18.78
CA GLY A 23 -0.78 -13.81 18.61
C GLY A 23 -1.30 -13.86 17.17
N ASP A 24 -0.62 -13.23 16.21
CA ASP A 24 -1.07 -13.21 14.83
C ASP A 24 -0.74 -14.52 14.08
N VAL A 25 -1.71 -14.98 13.30
CA VAL A 25 -1.56 -16.09 12.37
C VAL A 25 -1.63 -15.54 10.95
N MET A 26 -0.58 -15.78 10.16
CA MET A 26 -0.45 -15.34 8.79
C MET A 26 -0.65 -16.50 7.81
N VAL A 27 -1.51 -16.33 6.80
CA VAL A 27 -1.56 -17.21 5.63
C VAL A 27 -0.77 -16.59 4.50
N CYS A 28 0.25 -17.30 3.99
CA CYS A 28 1.10 -16.82 2.91
C CYS A 28 0.94 -17.72 1.68
N VAL A 29 0.44 -17.15 0.58
CA VAL A 29 0.30 -17.86 -0.70
C VAL A 29 1.39 -17.50 -1.71
N VAL A 30 2.21 -16.50 -1.38
CA VAL A 30 3.38 -16.08 -2.17
C VAL A 30 4.63 -16.85 -1.77
N ASP A 31 5.64 -16.89 -2.66
CA ASP A 31 6.91 -17.60 -2.41
C ASP A 31 7.65 -16.97 -1.22
N CYS A 32 7.82 -17.74 -0.15
CA CYS A 32 8.49 -17.29 1.08
C CYS A 32 9.98 -16.98 0.91
N ARG A 33 10.57 -17.32 -0.24
CA ARG A 33 11.96 -17.02 -0.57
C ARG A 33 12.12 -15.76 -1.43
N ARG A 34 11.02 -15.15 -1.86
CA ARG A 34 11.03 -14.01 -2.76
C ARG A 34 10.20 -12.86 -2.22
N GLU A 35 10.72 -11.66 -2.44
CA GLU A 35 10.02 -10.40 -2.24
C GLU A 35 9.19 -10.35 -0.93
N ALA A 36 7.91 -9.97 -1.02
CA ALA A 36 7.00 -9.86 0.10
C ALA A 36 6.86 -11.13 0.92
N GLY A 37 6.94 -12.31 0.31
CA GLY A 37 6.95 -13.58 1.05
C GLY A 37 8.18 -13.70 1.95
N LEU A 38 9.35 -13.27 1.48
CA LEU A 38 10.57 -13.28 2.28
C LEU A 38 10.47 -12.32 3.47
N TRP A 39 10.20 -11.04 3.23
CA TRP A 39 10.27 -10.06 4.33
C TRP A 39 9.05 -10.03 5.24
N HIS A 40 7.82 -10.27 4.75
CA HIS A 40 6.65 -10.35 5.63
C HIS A 40 6.49 -11.75 6.25
N ALA A 41 6.53 -12.82 5.45
CA ALA A 41 6.15 -14.16 5.91
C ALA A 41 7.31 -14.98 6.50
N ALA A 42 8.57 -14.72 6.13
CA ALA A 42 9.71 -15.40 6.73
C ALA A 42 10.43 -14.54 7.79
N LEU A 43 10.81 -13.30 7.45
CA LEU A 43 11.60 -12.47 8.36
C LEU A 43 10.77 -11.80 9.45
N SER A 44 9.69 -11.09 9.08
CA SER A 44 8.87 -10.34 10.04
C SER A 44 8.07 -11.26 10.96
N SER A 45 7.65 -12.43 10.48
CA SER A 45 6.95 -13.42 11.31
C SER A 45 7.85 -13.96 12.42
N VAL A 46 9.08 -14.37 12.09
CA VAL A 46 10.08 -14.82 13.07
C VAL A 46 10.46 -13.69 14.01
N PHE A 47 10.58 -12.46 13.51
CA PHE A 47 10.87 -11.28 14.33
C PHE A 47 9.79 -11.02 15.38
N ASN A 48 8.52 -11.28 15.06
CA ASN A 48 7.37 -11.01 15.94
C ASN A 48 6.82 -12.23 16.69
N GLY A 49 7.36 -13.43 16.44
CA GLY A 49 6.83 -14.68 17.01
C GLY A 49 5.49 -15.14 16.41
N MET A 50 5.19 -14.75 15.17
CA MET A 50 3.93 -15.09 14.51
C MET A 50 3.91 -16.52 13.96
N HIS A 51 2.72 -17.12 13.90
CA HIS A 51 2.51 -18.40 13.22
C HIS A 51 2.26 -18.16 11.73
N VAL A 52 2.97 -18.87 10.84
CA VAL A 52 2.76 -18.75 9.39
C VAL A 52 2.34 -20.07 8.76
N VAL A 53 1.24 -20.04 8.03
CA VAL A 53 0.71 -21.15 7.24
C VAL A 53 1.00 -20.86 5.76
N PHE A 54 1.93 -21.62 5.19
CA PHE A 54 2.26 -21.52 3.77
C PHE A 54 1.30 -22.37 2.93
N VAL A 55 0.77 -21.77 1.85
CA VAL A 55 -0.03 -22.48 0.84
C VAL A 55 0.79 -22.51 -0.46
N PRO A 56 1.38 -23.65 -0.82
CA PRO A 56 2.22 -23.75 -2.00
C PRO A 56 1.46 -23.49 -3.31
N PHE A 57 2.15 -22.95 -4.32
CA PHE A 57 1.55 -22.61 -5.61
C PHE A 57 0.89 -23.80 -6.33
N ASN A 58 1.48 -24.99 -6.28
CA ASN A 58 0.89 -26.19 -6.87
C ASN A 58 -0.46 -26.58 -6.24
N VAL A 59 -0.67 -26.28 -4.95
CA VAL A 59 -1.97 -26.48 -4.29
C VAL A 59 -2.97 -25.45 -4.81
N LEU A 60 -2.57 -24.19 -4.96
CA LEU A 60 -3.44 -23.12 -5.50
C LEU A 60 -3.86 -23.39 -6.94
N GLN A 61 -3.02 -24.05 -7.74
CA GLN A 61 -3.36 -24.43 -9.12
C GLN A 61 -4.48 -25.48 -9.18
N MET A 62 -4.54 -26.36 -8.19
CA MET A 62 -5.55 -27.43 -8.12
C MET A 62 -6.80 -26.99 -7.36
N ASP A 63 -6.64 -26.17 -6.34
CA ASP A 63 -7.69 -25.68 -5.44
C ASP A 63 -7.41 -24.20 -5.08
N PRO A 64 -7.86 -23.25 -5.92
CA PRO A 64 -7.66 -21.82 -5.70
C PRO A 64 -8.26 -21.31 -4.39
N GLY A 65 -9.29 -22.01 -3.87
CA GLY A 65 -9.92 -21.68 -2.60
C GLY A 65 -9.19 -22.19 -1.35
N SER A 66 -8.12 -22.96 -1.52
CA SER A 66 -7.39 -23.60 -0.42
C SER A 66 -6.93 -22.60 0.64
N TRP A 67 -6.40 -21.44 0.24
CA TRP A 67 -5.92 -20.42 1.17
C TRP A 67 -7.05 -19.79 2.00
N ILE A 68 -8.24 -19.59 1.41
CA ILE A 68 -9.43 -19.09 2.11
C ILE A 68 -9.87 -20.07 3.19
N ARG A 69 -9.79 -21.38 2.90
CA ARG A 69 -10.06 -22.42 3.90
C ARG A 69 -9.01 -22.42 5.00
N MET A 70 -7.73 -22.18 4.69
CA MET A 70 -6.69 -22.03 5.71
C MET A 70 -6.93 -20.81 6.61
N VAL A 71 -7.36 -19.68 6.04
CA VAL A 71 -7.75 -18.50 6.83
C VAL A 71 -8.87 -18.86 7.80
N THR A 72 -9.90 -19.56 7.32
CA THR A 72 -11.03 -19.97 8.17
C THR A 72 -10.58 -20.97 9.25
N LYS A 73 -9.83 -22.01 8.87
CA LYS A 73 -9.39 -23.10 9.75
C LYS A 73 -8.49 -22.62 10.88
N TYR A 74 -7.51 -21.78 10.56
CA TYR A 74 -6.54 -21.27 11.53
C TYR A 74 -6.94 -19.91 12.12
N ARG A 75 -8.12 -19.40 11.73
CA ARG A 75 -8.62 -18.09 12.14
C ARG A 75 -7.58 -16.99 11.92
N ALA A 76 -6.96 -17.02 10.73
CA ALA A 76 -5.82 -16.16 10.40
C ALA A 76 -6.21 -14.68 10.47
N SER A 77 -5.33 -13.87 11.04
CA SER A 77 -5.51 -12.41 11.15
C SER A 77 -4.90 -11.68 9.96
N VAL A 78 -3.86 -12.25 9.36
CA VAL A 78 -3.14 -11.67 8.23
C VAL A 78 -3.10 -12.66 7.07
N ALA A 79 -3.26 -12.17 5.85
CA ALA A 79 -2.99 -12.95 4.64
C ALA A 79 -2.15 -12.16 3.65
N ILE A 80 -1.27 -12.83 2.92
CA ILE A 80 -0.44 -12.23 1.86
C ILE A 80 -0.75 -12.94 0.55
N VAL A 81 -1.22 -12.16 -0.42
CA VAL A 81 -1.72 -12.65 -1.72
C VAL A 81 -1.29 -11.74 -2.86
N LYS A 82 -1.32 -12.26 -4.08
CA LYS A 82 -1.31 -11.45 -5.32
C LYS A 82 -2.74 -11.18 -5.76
N SER A 83 -2.96 -10.14 -6.57
CA SER A 83 -4.30 -9.84 -7.09
C SER A 83 -4.86 -10.98 -7.95
N ARG A 84 -3.99 -11.75 -8.62
CA ARG A 84 -4.36 -12.97 -9.34
C ARG A 84 -4.94 -14.05 -8.43
N ASP A 85 -4.43 -14.20 -7.21
CA ASP A 85 -4.89 -15.22 -6.27
C ASP A 85 -6.31 -14.88 -5.78
N LEU A 86 -6.61 -13.59 -5.62
CA LEU A 86 -7.97 -13.10 -5.36
C LEU A 86 -8.91 -13.42 -6.53
N HIS A 87 -8.46 -13.18 -7.77
CA HIS A 87 -9.24 -13.46 -8.97
C HIS A 87 -9.56 -14.95 -9.13
N TRP A 88 -8.59 -15.83 -8.92
CA TRP A 88 -8.83 -17.27 -9.02
C TRP A 88 -9.72 -17.80 -7.90
N ALA A 89 -9.56 -17.29 -6.67
CA ALA A 89 -10.45 -17.65 -5.57
C ALA A 89 -11.89 -17.16 -5.80
N LEU A 90 -12.07 -16.02 -6.47
CA LEU A 90 -13.35 -15.53 -6.96
C LEU A 90 -14.02 -16.52 -7.92
N LEU A 91 -13.29 -17.11 -8.86
CA LEU A 91 -13.85 -18.05 -9.83
C LEU A 91 -14.19 -19.43 -9.24
N ALA A 92 -13.58 -19.79 -8.12
CA ALA A 92 -13.79 -21.06 -7.42
C ALA A 92 -15.09 -21.10 -6.58
N GLU A 93 -16.24 -20.81 -7.19
CA GLU A 93 -17.54 -20.64 -6.51
C GLU A 93 -18.01 -21.81 -5.66
N ARG A 94 -17.73 -23.04 -6.11
CA ARG A 94 -18.27 -24.27 -5.50
C ARG A 94 -17.45 -24.76 -4.30
N GLU A 95 -16.36 -24.07 -3.98
CA GLU A 95 -15.32 -24.56 -3.08
C GLU A 95 -15.38 -23.98 -1.66
N HIS A 96 -16.26 -23.00 -1.40
CA HIS A 96 -16.27 -22.19 -0.17
C HIS A 96 -17.55 -22.25 0.68
N PRO A 97 -18.23 -23.38 0.88
CA PRO A 97 -19.52 -23.43 1.58
C PRO A 97 -19.45 -22.90 3.03
N TYR A 98 -18.31 -23.07 3.72
CA TYR A 98 -18.11 -22.72 5.14
C TYR A 98 -17.05 -21.65 5.38
N CYS A 99 -16.74 -20.81 4.38
CA CYS A 99 -15.74 -19.75 4.51
C CYS A 99 -16.17 -18.68 5.53
N ASN A 100 -15.25 -18.28 6.42
CA ASN A 100 -15.37 -17.13 7.31
C ASN A 100 -14.05 -16.33 7.32
N LEU A 101 -14.12 -15.07 6.87
CA LEU A 101 -13.00 -14.14 6.77
C LEU A 101 -13.04 -13.03 7.84
N SER A 102 -13.92 -13.13 8.85
CA SER A 102 -14.07 -12.11 9.90
C SER A 102 -12.84 -11.93 10.79
N SER A 103 -11.92 -12.90 10.82
CA SER A 103 -10.66 -12.77 11.54
C SER A 103 -9.63 -11.91 10.81
N LEU A 104 -9.77 -11.72 9.48
CA LEU A 104 -8.79 -10.96 8.70
C LEU A 104 -8.87 -9.47 9.02
N ARG A 105 -7.76 -8.96 9.57
CA ARG A 105 -7.52 -7.52 9.78
C ARG A 105 -6.60 -6.92 8.72
N ALA A 106 -5.82 -7.77 8.04
CA ALA A 106 -4.87 -7.38 7.01
C ALA A 106 -4.84 -8.42 5.87
N LEU A 107 -5.21 -8.00 4.66
CA LEU A 107 -5.04 -8.75 3.42
C LEU A 107 -4.04 -7.99 2.56
N LEU A 108 -2.76 -8.34 2.68
CA LEU A 108 -1.66 -7.70 1.98
C LEU A 108 -1.66 -8.13 0.51
N VAL A 109 -1.88 -7.18 -0.41
CA VAL A 109 -1.89 -7.43 -1.85
C VAL A 109 -0.57 -7.00 -2.46
N THR A 110 0.20 -7.95 -2.99
CA THR A 110 1.58 -7.76 -3.47
C THR A 110 1.80 -8.22 -4.91
N ASP A 111 1.64 -7.32 -5.87
CA ASP A 111 1.91 -7.62 -7.29
C ASP A 111 3.32 -7.19 -7.77
N GLY A 112 4.17 -6.72 -6.84
CA GLY A 112 5.52 -6.26 -7.14
C GLY A 112 5.49 -5.03 -8.04
N HIS A 113 6.09 -5.14 -9.24
CA HIS A 113 6.12 -4.06 -10.25
C HIS A 113 4.90 -4.06 -11.18
N ASN A 114 3.98 -5.03 -11.08
CA ASN A 114 2.79 -5.05 -11.92
C ASN A 114 1.68 -4.20 -11.29
N PRO A 115 0.93 -3.42 -12.08
CA PRO A 115 -0.22 -2.70 -11.55
C PRO A 115 -1.23 -3.68 -10.96
N TRP A 116 -1.72 -3.39 -9.75
CA TRP A 116 -2.70 -4.24 -9.08
C TRP A 116 -3.95 -4.39 -9.93
N SER A 117 -4.54 -5.59 -9.96
CA SER A 117 -5.88 -5.75 -10.51
C SER A 117 -6.92 -5.20 -9.52
N LEU A 118 -7.20 -3.89 -9.62
CA LEU A 118 -8.19 -3.18 -8.80
C LEU A 118 -9.56 -3.87 -8.85
N ASN A 119 -9.95 -4.30 -10.04
CA ASN A 119 -11.18 -5.05 -10.26
C ASN A 119 -11.22 -6.36 -9.47
N SER A 120 -10.11 -7.11 -9.42
CA SER A 120 -10.05 -8.36 -8.66
C SER A 120 -10.22 -8.12 -7.15
N CYS A 121 -9.63 -7.04 -6.62
CA CYS A 121 -9.81 -6.65 -5.23
C CYS A 121 -11.28 -6.29 -4.91
N ASP A 122 -11.96 -5.54 -5.78
CA ASP A 122 -13.35 -5.12 -5.54
C ASP A 122 -14.32 -6.27 -5.61
N LEU A 123 -14.22 -7.08 -6.67
CA LEU A 123 -15.08 -8.24 -6.85
C LEU A 123 -14.91 -9.19 -5.67
N PHE A 124 -13.67 -9.33 -5.17
CA PHE A 124 -13.37 -10.18 -4.03
C PHE A 124 -14.00 -9.62 -2.75
N ALA A 125 -13.80 -8.33 -2.51
CA ALA A 125 -14.40 -7.61 -1.39
C ALA A 125 -15.93 -7.74 -1.39
N ALA A 126 -16.57 -7.52 -2.54
CA ALA A 126 -18.02 -7.60 -2.69
C ALA A 126 -18.55 -9.01 -2.43
N LYS A 127 -17.90 -10.03 -3.01
CA LYS A 127 -18.32 -11.42 -2.88
C LYS A 127 -18.19 -11.96 -1.47
N PHE A 128 -17.07 -11.69 -0.81
CA PHE A 128 -16.77 -12.24 0.52
C PHE A 128 -17.21 -11.34 1.68
N LYS A 129 -17.82 -10.18 1.41
CA LYS A 129 -18.42 -9.32 2.45
C LYS A 129 -19.43 -10.06 3.32
N THR A 130 -20.31 -10.87 2.71
CA THR A 130 -21.30 -11.68 3.44
C THR A 130 -20.67 -12.82 4.24
N ARG A 131 -19.40 -13.14 3.96
CA ARG A 131 -18.59 -14.15 4.66
C ARG A 131 -17.68 -13.53 5.73
N GLY A 132 -17.94 -12.29 6.13
CA GLY A 132 -17.25 -11.60 7.22
C GLY A 132 -16.02 -10.79 6.81
N LEU A 133 -15.66 -10.74 5.52
CA LEU A 133 -14.54 -9.91 5.06
C LEU A 133 -14.88 -8.42 5.25
N ASN A 134 -14.00 -7.70 5.94
CA ASN A 134 -14.05 -6.25 5.96
C ASN A 134 -13.31 -5.69 4.73
N PRO A 135 -13.96 -4.92 3.83
CA PRO A 135 -13.27 -4.33 2.67
C PRO A 135 -12.09 -3.42 3.04
N ASN A 136 -12.10 -2.82 4.24
CA ASN A 136 -10.98 -2.02 4.74
C ASN A 136 -9.76 -2.86 5.16
N ALA A 137 -9.90 -4.19 5.26
CA ALA A 137 -8.78 -5.07 5.55
C ALA A 137 -7.87 -5.27 4.34
N ILE A 138 -8.30 -4.90 3.12
CA ILE A 138 -7.46 -4.99 1.93
C ILE A 138 -6.38 -3.90 1.99
N CYS A 139 -5.12 -4.34 2.00
CA CYS A 139 -3.95 -3.52 2.19
C CYS A 139 -3.01 -3.69 0.98
N PRO A 140 -3.17 -2.90 -0.09
CA PRO A 140 -2.18 -2.87 -1.15
C PRO A 140 -0.81 -2.47 -0.60
N ILE A 141 0.25 -3.10 -1.11
CA ILE A 141 1.64 -2.81 -0.70
C ILE A 141 2.47 -2.43 -1.92
N ALA A 142 3.25 -1.34 -1.81
CA ALA A 142 4.20 -0.93 -2.83
C ALA A 142 5.63 -1.10 -2.33
N GLY A 143 6.52 -1.49 -3.23
CA GLY A 143 7.91 -1.78 -2.91
C GLY A 143 8.62 -2.53 -4.03
N SER A 144 9.91 -2.76 -3.86
CA SER A 144 10.70 -3.59 -4.77
C SER A 144 11.76 -4.41 -4.04
N SER A 145 12.61 -5.10 -4.80
CA SER A 145 13.78 -5.80 -4.25
C SER A 145 14.82 -4.87 -3.61
N GLU A 146 14.81 -3.60 -4.00
CA GLU A 146 15.76 -2.58 -3.59
C GLU A 146 15.26 -1.77 -2.38
N THR A 147 13.96 -1.50 -2.28
CA THR A 147 13.35 -0.80 -1.12
C THR A 147 12.69 -1.71 -0.11
N LEU A 148 12.54 -3.00 -0.42
CA LEU A 148 11.61 -3.90 0.29
C LEU A 148 10.18 -3.32 0.21
N THR A 149 9.26 -3.69 1.11
CA THR A 149 7.98 -2.96 1.22
C THR A 149 8.26 -1.53 1.66
N LEU A 150 7.87 -0.55 0.86
CA LEU A 150 8.09 0.88 1.13
C LEU A 150 6.86 1.55 1.72
N SER A 151 5.69 1.24 1.19
CA SER A 151 4.42 1.79 1.64
C SER A 151 3.33 0.72 1.63
N LEU A 152 2.35 0.90 2.50
CA LEU A 152 1.16 0.07 2.53
C LEU A 152 -0.03 0.84 3.06
N ARG A 153 -1.23 0.43 2.66
CA ARG A 153 -2.46 0.85 3.32
C ARG A 153 -2.55 0.16 4.68
N ARG A 154 -2.69 0.94 5.76
CA ARG A 154 -2.63 0.42 7.13
C ARG A 154 -3.73 -0.62 7.41
N PRO A 155 -3.37 -1.76 8.03
CA PRO A 155 -4.34 -2.73 8.52
C PRO A 155 -5.27 -2.18 9.60
N ILE A 156 -6.36 -2.91 9.82
CA ILE A 156 -7.29 -2.61 10.90
C ILE A 156 -6.63 -2.97 12.25
N PRO A 157 -6.58 -2.05 13.24
CA PRO A 157 -6.06 -2.34 14.56
C PRO A 157 -6.86 -3.42 15.30
N THR A 158 -6.21 -4.17 16.19
CA THR A 158 -6.82 -5.28 16.93
C THR A 158 -7.70 -4.87 18.13
N SER A 159 -7.84 -3.56 18.46
CA SER A 159 -8.77 -3.11 19.52
C SER A 159 -9.34 -1.68 19.39
N SER A 160 -10.68 -1.64 19.44
CA SER A 160 -11.65 -0.58 19.82
C SER A 160 -12.05 0.57 18.86
N THR A 161 -13.37 0.56 18.59
CA THR A 161 -14.29 1.68 18.33
C THR A 161 -14.10 2.48 17.05
N THR A 162 -15.09 2.36 16.17
CA THR A 162 -15.37 3.24 15.04
C THR A 162 -15.38 4.70 15.48
N ALA A 163 -14.23 5.37 15.39
CA ALA A 163 -14.20 6.80 15.11
C ALA A 163 -14.33 6.94 13.58
N PRO A 164 -15.31 7.68 13.07
CA PRO A 164 -15.37 7.95 11.64
C PRO A 164 -14.08 8.69 11.27
N SER A 165 -13.25 8.06 10.44
CA SER A 165 -12.13 8.73 9.80
C SER A 165 -12.74 9.76 8.84
N THR A 166 -12.83 11.00 9.29
CA THR A 166 -13.05 12.14 8.40
C THR A 166 -11.95 12.07 7.34
N GLY A 167 -12.35 11.92 6.08
CA GLY A 167 -11.44 11.96 4.95
C GLY A 167 -10.66 13.28 4.97
N GLY A 168 -9.38 13.19 5.30
CA GLY A 168 -8.41 14.26 5.17
C GLY A 168 -7.49 13.93 4.01
N LEU A 169 -7.93 14.26 2.80
CA LEU A 169 -7.09 14.34 1.62
C LEU A 169 -6.50 15.76 1.59
N PHE A 170 -5.18 15.88 1.48
CA PHE A 170 -4.38 17.13 1.40
C PHE A 170 -4.48 18.12 2.58
N GLY A 171 -3.38 18.22 3.33
CA GLY A 171 -3.16 19.27 4.32
C GLY A 171 -1.73 19.78 4.25
N LEU A 172 -1.43 20.60 3.24
CA LEU A 172 -0.30 21.54 3.28
C LEU A 172 -0.60 22.55 4.39
N HIS A 173 0.27 22.63 5.40
CA HIS A 173 0.20 23.68 6.41
C HIS A 173 0.43 25.04 5.73
N SER A 174 -0.61 25.89 5.70
CA SER A 174 -0.46 27.33 5.52
C SER A 174 -1.31 28.07 6.57
N ASN A 175 -0.63 28.95 7.31
CA ASN A 175 -1.19 29.79 8.37
C ASN A 175 -2.23 30.77 7.83
N GLY A 176 -3.34 30.96 8.56
CA GLY A 176 -4.21 32.14 8.40
C GLY A 176 -5.61 31.99 8.99
N ALA A 177 -5.82 32.49 10.21
CA ALA A 177 -7.13 32.97 10.69
C ALA A 177 -7.37 34.41 10.13
N PRO A 178 -8.59 35.01 10.11
CA PRO A 178 -9.68 34.83 11.10
C PRO A 178 -11.17 34.97 10.62
N ARG A 179 -12.07 34.56 11.53
CA ARG A 179 -13.42 35.08 11.89
C ARG A 179 -14.58 35.16 10.85
N GLY A 180 -15.68 34.47 11.17
CA GLY A 180 -17.05 34.79 10.71
C GLY A 180 -18.08 33.72 11.15
N ALA A 181 -19.15 34.13 11.84
CA ALA A 181 -20.19 33.27 12.43
C ALA A 181 -21.29 32.84 11.41
N PRO A 182 -22.23 31.92 11.75
CA PRO A 182 -22.99 31.13 10.77
C PRO A 182 -24.32 31.78 10.35
N VAL A 183 -24.77 31.49 9.13
CA VAL A 183 -26.11 31.84 8.62
C VAL A 183 -26.78 30.57 8.08
N LEU A 184 -27.93 30.23 8.65
CA LEU A 184 -28.89 29.23 8.16
C LEU A 184 -29.74 29.84 7.02
N PRO A 185 -30.26 29.06 6.06
CA PRO A 185 -31.73 28.95 6.01
C PRO A 185 -32.33 27.63 5.43
N THR A 186 -33.45 27.26 6.07
CA THR A 186 -34.76 26.75 5.58
C THR A 186 -34.94 25.85 4.33
N THR A 187 -35.45 24.64 4.59
CA THR A 187 -36.59 23.90 3.98
C THR A 187 -37.03 24.15 2.52
N ASN A 188 -37.10 23.08 1.71
CA ASN A 188 -38.33 22.68 1.01
C ASN A 188 -38.32 21.24 0.46
N ASN A 189 -39.51 20.63 0.48
CA ASN A 189 -39.91 19.26 0.14
C ASN A 189 -39.89 18.93 -1.37
N ALA A 190 -39.50 17.71 -1.73
CA ALA A 190 -40.07 16.92 -2.84
C ALA A 190 -39.75 15.41 -2.68
N SER A 191 -40.73 14.57 -3.01
CA SER A 191 -40.90 13.14 -2.65
C SER A 191 -40.17 12.15 -3.61
N PRO A 192 -40.27 10.80 -3.45
CA PRO A 192 -39.13 9.89 -3.51
C PRO A 192 -38.93 9.25 -4.90
N GLN A 193 -37.67 9.16 -5.36
CA GLN A 193 -37.28 8.25 -6.43
C GLN A 193 -36.37 7.15 -5.87
N HIS A 194 -36.70 5.93 -6.26
CA HIS A 194 -35.99 4.68 -5.98
C HIS A 194 -34.47 4.83 -6.05
N THR A 195 -33.80 4.76 -4.90
CA THR A 195 -32.36 4.61 -4.80
C THR A 195 -32.01 3.14 -4.64
N ALA A 196 -31.27 2.61 -5.61
CA ALA A 196 -30.60 1.32 -5.52
C ALA A 196 -29.64 1.31 -4.32
N PRO A 197 -29.36 0.14 -3.70
CA PRO A 197 -28.56 0.09 -2.49
C PRO A 197 -27.13 0.56 -2.77
N SER A 198 -26.77 1.68 -2.13
CA SER A 198 -25.42 2.24 -2.12
C SER A 198 -24.44 1.21 -1.54
N SER A 199 -23.52 0.76 -2.38
CA SER A 199 -22.38 -0.06 -1.99
C SER A 199 -21.50 0.76 -1.05
N SER A 200 -21.31 0.25 0.17
CA SER A 200 -20.49 0.87 1.21
C SER A 200 -19.06 1.21 0.70
N PRO A 201 -18.56 2.45 0.85
CA PRO A 201 -17.44 3.00 0.07
C PRO A 201 -16.04 2.66 0.59
N ALA A 202 -15.89 1.69 1.49
CA ALA A 202 -14.64 1.49 2.26
C ALA A 202 -13.40 1.12 1.41
N ALA A 203 -13.58 0.30 0.36
CA ALA A 203 -12.50 0.03 -0.61
C ALA A 203 -12.33 1.16 -1.64
N ALA A 204 -13.44 1.81 -2.03
CA ALA A 204 -13.49 2.91 -2.98
C ALA A 204 -12.93 4.24 -2.43
N ALA A 205 -12.92 4.45 -1.11
CA ALA A 205 -12.50 5.69 -0.46
C ALA A 205 -11.00 6.02 -0.63
N ALA A 206 -10.23 5.13 -1.24
CA ALA A 206 -8.81 5.30 -1.53
C ALA A 206 -8.52 5.38 -3.04
N ARG A 207 -9.54 5.68 -3.85
CA ARG A 207 -9.42 5.83 -5.30
C ARG A 207 -9.61 7.27 -5.74
N GLY A 208 -8.77 7.69 -6.69
CA GLY A 208 -8.92 8.95 -7.41
C GLY A 208 -9.19 8.66 -8.88
N ILE A 209 -10.07 9.44 -9.50
CA ILE A 209 -10.20 9.50 -10.95
C ILE A 209 -9.40 10.71 -11.41
N ILE A 210 -8.52 10.52 -12.38
CA ILE A 210 -7.64 11.58 -12.88
C ILE A 210 -7.70 11.70 -14.40
N SER A 211 -7.47 12.91 -14.88
CA SER A 211 -7.53 13.22 -16.30
C SER A 211 -6.25 12.76 -17.01
N ILE A 212 -6.40 11.89 -18.01
CA ILE A 212 -5.33 11.46 -18.92
C ILE A 212 -4.77 12.67 -19.69
N HIS A 213 -5.61 13.64 -20.03
CA HIS A 213 -5.15 14.85 -20.70
C HIS A 213 -4.19 15.64 -19.81
N ALA A 214 -4.50 15.81 -18.52
CA ALA A 214 -3.60 16.45 -17.57
C ALA A 214 -2.28 15.66 -17.39
N LEU A 215 -2.37 14.33 -17.32
CA LEU A 215 -1.19 13.46 -17.26
C LEU A 215 -0.26 13.63 -18.45
N SER A 216 -0.79 13.94 -19.65
CA SER A 216 0.03 14.21 -20.84
C SER A 216 0.94 15.43 -20.69
N TYR A 217 0.63 16.32 -19.76
CA TYR A 217 1.46 17.48 -19.38
C TYR A 217 2.25 17.24 -18.09
N GLY A 218 2.29 16.01 -17.57
CA GLY A 218 3.03 15.67 -16.36
C GLY A 218 2.39 16.16 -15.06
N VAL A 219 1.09 16.47 -15.07
CA VAL A 219 0.37 16.94 -13.88
C VAL A 219 -0.86 16.09 -13.58
N ILE A 220 -1.13 15.91 -12.30
CA ILE A 220 -2.29 15.18 -11.79
C ILE A 220 -3.43 16.18 -11.63
N ARG A 221 -4.55 15.89 -12.28
CA ARG A 221 -5.80 16.64 -12.08
C ARG A 221 -6.94 15.66 -11.88
N VAL A 222 -7.73 15.92 -10.85
CA VAL A 222 -8.93 15.14 -10.56
C VAL A 222 -9.91 15.33 -11.71
N ASP A 223 -10.43 14.23 -12.24
CA ASP A 223 -11.55 14.23 -13.18
C ASP A 223 -12.84 13.91 -12.43
N SER A 224 -13.93 14.55 -12.82
CA SER A 224 -15.24 14.40 -12.18
C SER A 224 -16.14 13.38 -12.87
N GLU A 225 -15.76 12.94 -14.08
CA GLU A 225 -16.55 12.02 -14.89
C GLU A 225 -15.75 10.76 -15.21
N ASP A 226 -16.39 9.57 -15.22
CA ASP A 226 -15.85 8.36 -15.83
C ASP A 226 -15.87 8.53 -17.37
N SER A 227 -14.99 9.41 -17.87
CA SER A 227 -14.84 9.72 -19.28
C SER A 227 -13.85 8.77 -19.95
N PHE A 228 -13.87 8.67 -21.28
CA PHE A 228 -12.85 7.92 -22.04
C PHE A 228 -11.43 8.47 -21.87
N THR A 229 -11.29 9.65 -21.27
CA THR A 229 -10.03 10.32 -20.96
C THR A 229 -9.70 10.29 -19.47
N SER A 230 -10.35 9.40 -18.70
CA SER A 230 -10.12 9.23 -17.27
C SER A 230 -9.32 7.97 -16.95
N LEU A 231 -8.49 8.06 -15.91
CA LEU A 231 -7.73 6.95 -15.35
C LEU A 231 -8.04 6.82 -13.85
N THR A 232 -8.39 5.61 -13.41
CA THR A 232 -8.54 5.31 -11.99
C THR A 232 -7.18 5.01 -11.36
N LEU A 233 -6.83 5.77 -10.33
CA LEU A 233 -5.69 5.53 -9.46
C LEU A 233 -6.12 4.95 -8.13
N GLN A 234 -5.26 4.09 -7.58
CA GLN A 234 -5.41 3.53 -6.25
C GLN A 234 -4.28 4.03 -5.37
N ASP A 235 -4.64 4.54 -4.19
CA ASP A 235 -3.65 4.90 -3.19
C ASP A 235 -2.88 3.66 -2.70
N CYS A 236 -1.56 3.78 -2.71
CA CYS A 236 -0.61 2.77 -2.22
C CYS A 236 -0.42 2.82 -0.69
N GLY A 237 -1.05 3.79 -0.03
CA GLY A 237 -1.00 3.99 1.40
C GLY A 237 0.24 4.77 1.84
N GLN A 238 0.58 4.62 3.12
CA GLN A 238 1.58 5.46 3.75
C GLN A 238 2.96 4.82 3.73
N VAL A 239 3.99 5.66 3.54
CA VAL A 239 5.39 5.27 3.67
C VAL A 239 5.65 4.73 5.09
N LEU A 240 6.40 3.62 5.18
CA LEU A 240 6.68 3.00 6.47
C LEU A 240 7.58 3.88 7.36
N PRO A 241 7.52 3.71 8.70
CA PRO A 241 8.43 4.38 9.61
C PRO A 241 9.90 4.10 9.27
N GLY A 242 10.76 5.12 9.35
CA GLY A 242 12.19 5.01 9.02
C GLY A 242 12.51 5.21 7.53
N ALA A 243 11.52 5.62 6.73
CA ALA A 243 11.70 6.06 5.35
C ALA A 243 11.14 7.46 5.11
N ALA A 244 11.71 8.11 4.12
CA ALA A 244 11.17 9.30 3.48
C ALA A 244 11.21 9.11 1.96
N MET A 245 10.26 9.74 1.28
CA MET A 245 10.11 9.67 -0.17
C MET A 245 9.77 11.06 -0.69
N VAL A 246 10.38 11.42 -1.82
CA VAL A 246 10.07 12.63 -2.58
C VAL A 246 9.86 12.27 -4.05
N VAL A 247 9.06 13.06 -4.74
CA VAL A 247 8.87 12.94 -6.20
C VAL A 247 9.87 13.87 -6.87
N VAL A 248 10.58 13.38 -7.88
CA VAL A 248 11.63 14.13 -8.58
C VAL A 248 11.42 14.12 -10.09
N SER A 249 11.72 15.25 -10.73
CA SER A 249 11.75 15.35 -12.18
C SER A 249 13.15 14.94 -12.68
N LEU A 250 13.21 14.04 -13.67
CA LEU A 250 14.45 13.68 -14.33
C LEU A 250 14.80 14.66 -15.45
N GLY A 251 15.25 15.83 -15.04
CA GLY A 251 16.11 16.66 -15.85
C GLY A 251 17.57 16.22 -15.79
N PRO A 252 18.51 17.04 -16.29
CA PRO A 252 19.95 16.81 -16.09
C PRO A 252 20.38 16.80 -14.60
N LYS A 253 19.53 17.31 -13.71
CA LYS A 253 19.67 17.22 -12.25
C LYS A 253 18.32 16.81 -11.64
N PRO A 254 18.30 15.90 -10.64
CA PRO A 254 17.07 15.47 -9.99
C PRO A 254 16.52 16.59 -9.09
N THR A 255 15.50 17.30 -9.57
CA THR A 255 14.83 18.38 -8.81
C THR A 255 13.54 17.87 -8.21
N VAL A 256 13.22 18.27 -6.99
CA VAL A 256 11.94 17.93 -6.34
C VAL A 256 10.78 18.52 -7.14
N CYS A 257 9.80 17.69 -7.48
CA CYS A 257 8.57 18.07 -8.16
C CYS A 257 7.68 18.95 -7.27
N GLN A 258 6.89 19.81 -7.90
CA GLN A 258 5.83 20.55 -7.21
C GLN A 258 4.67 19.63 -6.82
N THR A 259 3.74 20.15 -6.01
CA THR A 259 2.52 19.42 -5.69
C THR A 259 1.74 19.14 -6.97
N ASP A 260 1.22 17.92 -7.10
CA ASP A 260 0.49 17.41 -8.26
C ASP A 260 1.32 17.19 -9.54
N GLU A 261 2.64 17.34 -9.52
CA GLU A 261 3.50 16.94 -10.64
C GLU A 261 3.85 15.45 -10.58
N VAL A 262 3.90 14.83 -11.75
CA VAL A 262 4.32 13.44 -11.93
C VAL A 262 5.83 13.39 -12.15
N GLY A 263 6.51 12.48 -11.45
CA GLY A 263 7.94 12.25 -11.57
C GLY A 263 8.35 10.90 -10.97
N GLU A 264 9.65 10.64 -10.90
CA GLU A 264 10.18 9.45 -10.27
C GLU A 264 10.15 9.53 -8.74
N LEU A 265 10.11 8.37 -8.10
CA LEU A 265 10.19 8.26 -6.66
C LEU A 265 11.66 8.16 -6.24
N CYS A 266 12.08 9.12 -5.43
CA CYS A 266 13.39 9.12 -4.78
C CYS A 266 13.21 8.82 -3.28
N ILE A 267 13.82 7.73 -2.83
CA ILE A 267 13.50 7.11 -1.54
C ILE A 267 14.75 7.00 -0.68
N ALA A 268 14.69 7.49 0.56
CA ALA A 268 15.72 7.20 1.55
C ALA A 268 15.10 6.48 2.75
N ALA A 269 15.67 5.33 3.12
CA ALA A 269 15.26 4.60 4.31
C ALA A 269 16.41 3.84 4.94
N ASP A 270 16.28 3.56 6.23
CA ASP A 270 17.23 2.73 6.97
C ASP A 270 17.27 1.26 6.50
N TYR A 271 16.30 0.87 5.67
CA TYR A 271 16.10 -0.47 5.15
C TYR A 271 16.26 -0.61 3.63
N VAL A 272 16.64 0.46 2.94
CA VAL A 272 16.97 0.39 1.50
C VAL A 272 18.24 -0.42 1.29
N GLY A 273 18.33 -1.12 0.15
CA GLY A 273 19.52 -1.83 -0.27
C GLY A 273 20.72 -0.92 -0.47
N THR A 274 21.92 -1.50 -0.55
CA THR A 274 23.17 -0.74 -0.70
C THR A 274 23.71 -0.73 -2.13
N GLY A 275 22.98 -1.28 -3.10
CA GLY A 275 23.47 -1.46 -4.47
C GLY A 275 23.26 -2.86 -5.05
N TYR A 276 23.66 -3.02 -6.30
CA TYR A 276 23.64 -4.28 -7.03
C TYR A 276 24.99 -5.00 -6.93
N TRP A 277 24.96 -6.30 -6.68
CA TRP A 277 26.18 -7.09 -6.53
C TRP A 277 26.97 -7.12 -7.85
N GLY A 278 28.24 -6.71 -7.82
CA GLY A 278 29.12 -6.71 -9.00
C GLY A 278 28.82 -5.62 -10.04
N LEU A 279 27.76 -4.83 -9.88
CA LEU A 279 27.31 -3.84 -10.87
C LEU A 279 27.48 -2.41 -10.32
N ARG A 280 28.74 -1.95 -10.25
CA ARG A 280 29.07 -0.62 -9.71
C ARG A 280 28.41 0.52 -10.50
N GLY A 281 28.35 0.41 -11.83
CA GLY A 281 27.73 1.43 -12.69
C GLY A 281 26.23 1.62 -12.38
N GLN A 282 25.47 0.52 -12.36
CA GLN A 282 24.05 0.57 -12.00
C GLN A 282 23.85 0.99 -10.54
N THR A 283 24.73 0.54 -9.63
CA THR A 283 24.66 0.97 -8.23
C THR A 283 24.79 2.48 -8.10
N GLY A 284 25.77 3.09 -8.76
CA GLY A 284 25.93 4.54 -8.77
C GLY A 284 24.73 5.28 -9.36
N SER A 285 24.11 4.73 -10.41
CA SER A 285 22.95 5.33 -11.05
C SER A 285 21.67 5.28 -10.19
N HIS A 286 21.45 4.19 -9.46
CA HIS A 286 20.18 3.95 -8.76
C HIS A 286 20.21 4.25 -7.27
N PHE A 287 21.38 4.21 -6.61
CA PHE A 287 21.51 4.37 -5.16
C PHE A 287 22.23 5.64 -4.73
N CYS A 288 22.80 6.42 -5.66
CA CYS A 288 23.56 7.64 -5.32
C CYS A 288 22.88 8.91 -5.84
N VAL A 289 21.55 8.96 -5.78
CA VAL A 289 20.77 10.14 -6.19
C VAL A 289 20.70 11.12 -5.01
N GLN A 290 20.99 12.40 -5.27
CA GLN A 290 20.81 13.47 -4.29
C GLN A 290 19.83 14.49 -4.87
N PRO A 291 18.55 14.45 -4.49
CA PRO A 291 17.58 15.40 -5.00
C PRO A 291 17.86 16.80 -4.45
N ILE A 292 17.54 17.82 -5.26
CA ILE A 292 17.68 19.23 -4.91
C ILE A 292 16.32 19.93 -4.96
N HIS A 293 16.11 20.91 -4.09
CA HIS A 293 15.00 21.85 -4.19
C HIS A 293 15.22 22.82 -5.36
N GLU A 294 14.17 23.54 -5.77
CA GLU A 294 14.24 24.58 -6.80
C GLU A 294 15.32 25.65 -6.47
N ASP A 295 15.50 25.95 -5.18
CA ASP A 295 16.53 26.88 -4.68
C ASP A 295 17.98 26.33 -4.78
N GLY A 296 18.17 25.13 -5.35
CA GLY A 296 19.46 24.47 -5.51
C GLY A 296 20.01 23.80 -4.25
N ARG A 297 19.28 23.84 -3.13
CA ARG A 297 19.69 23.19 -1.87
C ARG A 297 19.40 21.69 -1.93
N PRO A 298 20.30 20.82 -1.40
CA PRO A 298 20.04 19.40 -1.32
C PRO A 298 18.89 19.10 -0.34
N VAL A 299 18.07 18.11 -0.67
CA VAL A 299 17.07 17.59 0.27
C VAL A 299 17.80 16.86 1.40
N VAL A 300 17.61 17.33 2.64
CA VAL A 300 18.17 16.69 3.83
C VAL A 300 17.09 15.88 4.52
N ILE A 301 17.26 14.57 4.56
CA ILE A 301 16.31 13.66 5.19
C ILE A 301 16.81 13.34 6.60
N ASN A 302 16.16 13.90 7.60
CA ASN A 302 16.36 13.47 8.99
C ASN A 302 15.53 12.21 9.24
N THR A 303 16.09 11.03 8.95
CA THR A 303 15.58 9.81 9.58
C THR A 303 16.00 9.84 11.04
N ASN A 304 15.06 9.83 11.98
CA ASN A 304 15.33 9.84 13.42
C ASN A 304 15.92 8.50 13.89
N ALA A 305 17.13 8.17 13.45
CA ALA A 305 17.96 7.08 13.95
C ALA A 305 19.44 7.37 13.64
N ALA A 306 20.16 7.89 14.65
CA ALA A 306 21.62 7.92 14.77
C ALA A 306 22.44 7.88 13.47
N ALA A 307 22.91 9.06 13.02
CA ALA A 307 24.03 9.27 12.11
C ALA A 307 24.19 8.18 11.03
N VAL A 308 23.37 8.27 9.98
CA VAL A 308 23.60 7.44 8.80
C VAL A 308 24.77 8.05 8.02
N PRO A 309 25.86 7.31 7.75
CA PRO A 309 26.93 7.80 6.87
C PRO A 309 26.33 8.12 5.49
N ALA A 310 27.04 8.93 4.70
CA ALA A 310 26.66 9.39 3.33
C ALA A 310 26.42 8.26 2.29
N THR A 311 26.25 7.02 2.75
CA THR A 311 25.93 5.79 2.03
C THR A 311 24.48 5.33 2.23
N ALA A 312 23.59 6.11 2.87
CA ALA A 312 22.14 5.88 2.82
C ALA A 312 21.65 6.24 1.42
N GLY A 313 21.75 5.27 0.51
CA GLY A 313 21.49 5.50 -0.89
C GLY A 313 20.04 5.89 -1.12
N ALA A 314 19.81 7.02 -1.79
CA ALA A 314 18.49 7.33 -2.28
C ALA A 314 18.21 6.41 -3.47
N LEU A 315 17.16 5.59 -3.38
CA LEU A 315 16.77 4.69 -4.45
C LEU A 315 15.92 5.43 -5.48
N HIS A 316 16.27 5.25 -6.75
CA HIS A 316 15.49 5.62 -7.92
C HIS A 316 14.62 4.44 -8.42
N MET A 317 13.31 4.63 -8.51
CA MET A 317 12.38 3.65 -9.12
C MET A 317 11.78 4.19 -10.42
N HIS A 318 11.97 3.46 -11.51
CA HIS A 318 11.24 3.62 -12.77
C HIS A 318 9.88 2.93 -12.73
#